data_AF-A0A6A5BPM7-F1
#
_entry.id   AF-A0A6A5BPM7-F1
#
_cell.length_a   1.000
_cell.length_b   1.000
_cell.length_c   1.000
_cell.angle_alpha   90.00
_cell.angle_beta   90.00
_cell.angle_gamma   90.00
#
_symmetry.space_group_name_H-M   'P 1'
#
loop_
_entity.id
_entity.type
_entity.pdbx_description
1 polymer ?
#
loop_
_entity_poly.entity_id
_entity_poly.type
_entity_poly.pdbx_seq_one_letter_code
_entity_poly.pdbx_strand_id
1 'polypeptide(L)'
;MSTHKRVTQSVSFVIALLLIATLCGYCYSTIGSSDGGGGGSSSRGFVQATIATTTTTSTGSTSDHPPHEDESSEQTTISADLSLKDDIIQQNNHSGTSSSSSSDETLSNGKAKNKSKRTIQITIPKDYEKYVLKPRVIGEEQKIRIYNAQNTTFYQRKLKSPMLKVWILIVGRRMKNNLPYYTYSAKRFFETAWRRNIQVELMEIQKFDMMVAHDGSNSIMYDGEVIPREEFPDAVLPRLGAHIDYWGLAVVRQLEKLDILVLNGFESLEMTRDKLQTLQQLAKDQIAIPKTMIARFPIDTSIISRHFSFPIILKKSSGSQGKGVLLVQNEDQIKGLGDMLDTSKPMIIQEFIAASKGRDIRAIVLGGKVIGAMMRVAKSGFKSNFHQGGYVKPVKLSNLLEWLAISAAQSVELDFAGVDILIDKDTYKICEINSSPGFEGFELATGVNVPEQLFNYVELKTSIWRKLDKKKKKKKPVLIPVEAEHVVASKPEQKQEIQVDLNGQQM
;
A
#
# COMPACT_ATOMS: atom_id res chain seq x y z
N MET A 1 1.96 0.65 42.04
CA MET A 1 0.95 1.68 41.70
C MET A 1 1.34 2.53 40.46
N SER A 2 1.75 1.92 39.33
CA SER A 2 2.06 2.68 38.09
C SER A 2 1.47 2.10 36.79
N THR A 3 0.68 1.02 36.87
CA THR A 3 0.06 0.38 35.69
C THR A 3 -1.36 0.90 35.39
N HIS A 4 -2.05 1.53 36.36
CA HIS A 4 -3.43 2.02 36.17
C HIS A 4 -3.56 3.40 35.50
N LYS A 5 -2.48 4.16 35.31
CA LYS A 5 -2.55 5.50 34.69
C LYS A 5 -2.47 5.52 33.15
N ARG A 6 -2.06 4.43 32.50
CA ARG A 6 -2.01 4.37 31.02
C ARG A 6 -3.32 3.91 30.37
N VAL A 7 -4.16 3.15 31.08
CA VAL A 7 -5.44 2.66 30.55
C VAL A 7 -6.51 3.77 30.53
N THR A 8 -6.47 4.71 31.46
CA THR A 8 -7.44 5.81 31.58
C THR A 8 -7.28 6.92 30.53
N GLN A 9 -6.07 7.13 29.99
CA GLN A 9 -5.86 8.07 28.87
C GLN A 9 -6.35 7.52 27.53
N SER A 10 -6.25 6.21 27.29
CA SER A 10 -6.72 5.59 26.05
C SER A 10 -8.24 5.48 25.97
N VAL A 11 -8.92 5.23 27.11
CA VAL A 11 -10.39 5.16 27.17
C VAL A 11 -11.04 6.54 26.95
N SER A 12 -10.40 7.61 27.42
CA SER A 12 -10.88 8.99 27.17
C SER A 12 -10.76 9.40 25.70
N PHE A 13 -9.77 8.84 24.97
CA PHE A 13 -9.55 9.10 23.55
C PHE A 13 -10.59 8.39 22.65
N VAL A 14 -11.04 7.19 23.05
CA VAL A 14 -12.06 6.41 22.33
C VAL A 14 -13.47 7.00 22.53
N ILE A 15 -13.78 7.50 23.73
CA ILE A 15 -15.09 8.14 24.01
C ILE A 15 -15.24 9.47 23.24
N ALA A 16 -14.16 10.23 23.06
CA ALA A 16 -14.20 11.47 22.28
C ALA A 16 -14.40 11.24 20.77
N LEU A 17 -13.90 10.12 20.22
CA LEU A 17 -14.09 9.76 18.81
C LEU A 17 -15.50 9.18 18.52
N LEU A 18 -16.09 8.46 19.48
CA LEU A 18 -17.46 7.93 19.37
C LEU A 18 -18.53 9.02 19.49
N LEU A 19 -18.30 10.07 20.28
CA LEU A 19 -19.23 11.20 20.44
C LEU A 19 -19.29 12.13 19.21
N ILE A 20 -18.25 12.17 18.38
CA ILE A 20 -18.22 12.97 17.15
C ILE A 20 -18.90 12.21 15.99
N ALA A 21 -18.85 10.88 15.97
CA ALA A 21 -19.52 10.06 14.96
C ALA A 21 -21.05 10.11 15.08
N THR A 22 -21.60 10.41 16.25
CA THR A 22 -23.05 10.48 16.51
C THR A 22 -23.68 11.83 16.14
N LEU A 23 -22.89 12.88 15.89
CA LEU A 23 -23.38 14.23 15.56
C LEU A 23 -23.44 14.53 14.06
N CYS A 24 -22.98 13.63 13.18
CA CYS A 24 -22.87 13.88 11.73
C CYS A 24 -23.83 13.04 10.85
N GLY A 25 -24.82 12.36 11.46
CA GLY A 25 -25.71 11.43 10.76
C GLY A 25 -27.19 11.81 10.86
N TYR A 26 -27.60 12.86 10.14
CA TYR A 26 -29.02 13.11 9.84
C TYR A 26 -29.18 13.50 8.36
N CYS A 27 -30.12 12.82 7.68
CA CYS A 27 -30.73 13.12 6.37
C CYS A 27 -29.87 12.84 5.11
N TYR A 28 -30.27 12.15 4.01
CA TYR A 28 -31.55 11.76 3.36
C TYR A 28 -31.33 10.39 2.63
N SER A 29 -32.16 9.35 2.81
CA SER A 29 -33.40 8.92 2.09
C SER A 29 -33.25 7.94 0.89
N THR A 30 -33.70 6.71 1.14
CA THR A 30 -34.61 5.85 0.34
C THR A 30 -34.77 6.06 -1.18
N ILE A 31 -34.34 5.07 -1.96
CA ILE A 31 -34.98 4.51 -3.18
C ILE A 31 -34.58 3.01 -3.16
N GLY A 32 -35.45 2.03 -2.99
CA GLY A 32 -36.57 1.62 -3.86
C GLY A 32 -36.21 0.24 -4.44
N SER A 33 -36.75 -0.83 -3.85
CA SER A 33 -36.48 -2.24 -4.17
C SER A 33 -37.12 -2.67 -5.49
N SER A 34 -36.44 -3.51 -6.28
CA SER A 34 -37.07 -4.49 -7.16
C SER A 34 -36.13 -5.66 -7.45
N ASP A 35 -36.60 -6.86 -7.10
CA ASP A 35 -36.00 -8.16 -7.37
C ASP A 35 -35.92 -8.48 -8.87
N GLY A 36 -34.95 -9.33 -9.23
CA GLY A 36 -34.85 -9.93 -10.56
C GLY A 36 -33.55 -10.70 -10.75
N GLY A 37 -33.57 -11.99 -10.41
CA GLY A 37 -32.44 -12.91 -10.62
C GLY A 37 -32.14 -13.17 -12.10
N GLY A 38 -30.86 -13.39 -12.40
CA GLY A 38 -30.38 -13.80 -13.72
C GLY A 38 -28.87 -13.86 -13.75
N GLY A 39 -28.31 -15.06 -13.60
CA GLY A 39 -26.87 -15.31 -13.70
C GLY A 39 -26.36 -15.05 -15.12
N GLY A 40 -25.55 -14.00 -15.28
CA GLY A 40 -24.85 -13.67 -16.52
C GLY A 40 -23.35 -13.59 -16.29
N SER A 41 -22.56 -14.34 -17.06
CA SER A 41 -21.10 -14.30 -17.03
C SER A 41 -20.61 -12.96 -17.61
N SER A 42 -20.06 -12.10 -16.75
CA SER A 42 -19.50 -10.81 -17.17
C SER A 42 -18.13 -11.01 -17.84
N SER A 43 -18.10 -10.91 -19.18
CA SER A 43 -16.89 -10.87 -19.99
C SER A 43 -16.18 -9.51 -19.89
N ARG A 44 -14.88 -9.54 -20.21
CA ARG A 44 -13.88 -8.47 -20.03
C ARG A 44 -14.22 -7.20 -20.83
N GLY A 45 -13.88 -6.03 -20.27
CA GLY A 45 -13.63 -4.81 -21.04
C GLY A 45 -12.22 -4.30 -20.76
N PHE A 46 -11.29 -4.48 -21.70
CA PHE A 46 -10.08 -3.66 -21.75
C PHE A 46 -10.31 -2.56 -22.79
N VAL A 47 -10.42 -1.32 -22.33
CA VAL A 47 -10.52 -0.16 -23.21
C VAL A 47 -9.12 0.29 -23.57
N GLN A 48 -8.76 0.18 -24.85
CA GLN A 48 -7.49 0.68 -25.37
C GLN A 48 -7.77 2.07 -25.96
N ALA A 49 -7.15 3.11 -25.38
CA ALA A 49 -7.33 4.49 -25.81
C ALA A 49 -6.29 4.90 -26.86
N THR A 50 -6.75 5.53 -27.94
CA THR A 50 -5.91 6.24 -28.92
C THR A 50 -6.14 7.73 -28.68
N ILE A 51 -5.08 8.55 -28.60
CA ILE A 51 -5.18 9.96 -28.23
C ILE A 51 -5.03 10.82 -29.48
N ALA A 52 -5.94 11.77 -29.67
CA ALA A 52 -5.75 12.94 -30.52
C ALA A 52 -5.77 14.18 -29.62
N THR A 53 -4.69 14.95 -29.60
CA THR A 53 -4.57 16.16 -28.78
C THR A 53 -5.17 17.33 -29.56
N THR A 54 -6.12 18.06 -28.96
CA THR A 54 -6.65 19.31 -29.54
C THR A 54 -6.64 20.37 -28.45
N THR A 55 -5.74 21.33 -28.56
CA THR A 55 -5.61 22.44 -27.61
C THR A 55 -6.65 23.50 -27.96
N THR A 56 -7.54 23.83 -27.03
CA THR A 56 -8.45 24.99 -27.13
C THR A 56 -8.24 25.88 -25.92
N THR A 57 -7.81 27.11 -26.15
CA THR A 57 -7.65 28.16 -25.14
C THR A 57 -8.95 28.98 -25.08
N SER A 58 -9.63 28.97 -23.94
CA SER A 58 -10.78 29.86 -23.69
C SER A 58 -10.35 31.00 -22.77
N THR A 59 -10.34 32.23 -23.28
CA THR A 59 -10.21 33.45 -22.47
C THR A 59 -11.59 33.87 -22.00
N GLY A 60 -11.87 33.79 -20.70
CA GLY A 60 -13.10 34.30 -20.11
C GLY A 60 -13.10 35.82 -20.05
N SER A 61 -14.15 36.46 -20.57
CA SER A 61 -14.38 37.90 -20.48
C SER A 61 -14.86 38.32 -19.08
N THR A 62 -14.30 39.40 -18.58
CA THR A 62 -14.50 40.02 -17.25
C THR A 62 -15.87 40.69 -17.07
N SER A 63 -16.40 40.67 -15.84
CA SER A 63 -17.32 41.71 -15.34
C SER A 63 -17.06 42.04 -13.86
N ASP A 64 -16.60 43.28 -13.64
CA ASP A 64 -16.57 44.16 -12.46
C ASP A 64 -16.75 43.62 -11.03
N HIS A 65 -15.63 43.39 -10.34
CA HIS A 65 -15.40 43.68 -8.92
C HIS A 65 -13.88 43.75 -8.60
N PRO A 66 -13.43 44.49 -7.57
CA PRO A 66 -12.04 44.94 -7.40
C PRO A 66 -11.08 43.82 -6.95
N PRO A 67 -9.74 44.00 -7.08
CA PRO A 67 -8.82 42.91 -7.33
C PRO A 67 -8.44 42.16 -6.06
N HIS A 68 -8.81 40.89 -5.99
CA HIS A 68 -7.93 39.88 -5.41
C HIS A 68 -7.04 39.36 -6.53
N GLU A 69 -5.74 39.25 -6.30
CA GLU A 69 -4.79 38.60 -7.21
C GLU A 69 -5.12 37.11 -7.32
N ASP A 70 -6.16 36.78 -8.08
CA ASP A 70 -6.37 35.45 -8.62
C ASP A 70 -5.46 35.33 -9.85
N GLU A 71 -4.34 34.61 -9.71
CA GLU A 71 -3.62 34.08 -10.86
C GLU A 71 -4.64 33.33 -11.72
N SER A 72 -4.97 33.90 -12.88
CA SER A 72 -5.78 33.22 -13.89
C SER A 72 -5.03 31.96 -14.33
N SER A 73 -5.31 30.83 -13.69
CA SER A 73 -4.67 29.57 -14.01
C SER A 73 -5.12 29.19 -15.42
N GLU A 74 -4.28 29.43 -16.43
CA GLU A 74 -4.57 29.00 -17.78
C GLU A 74 -4.75 27.47 -17.78
N GLN A 75 -5.86 27.02 -18.33
CA GLN A 75 -6.25 25.62 -18.36
C GLN A 75 -6.24 25.10 -19.80
N THR A 76 -5.74 23.88 -19.97
CA THR A 76 -5.74 23.14 -21.23
C THR A 76 -6.67 21.94 -21.11
N THR A 77 -7.50 21.74 -22.13
CA THR A 77 -8.33 20.53 -22.24
C THR A 77 -7.67 19.50 -23.15
N ILE A 78 -7.47 18.28 -22.64
CA ILE A 78 -7.00 17.12 -23.40
C ILE A 78 -8.19 16.18 -23.64
N SER A 79 -8.35 15.71 -24.88
CA SER A 79 -9.34 14.70 -25.25
C SER A 79 -8.70 13.32 -25.37
N ALA A 80 -9.35 12.29 -24.82
CA ALA A 80 -8.92 10.89 -24.96
C ALA A 80 -10.08 10.02 -25.46
N ASP A 81 -9.88 9.31 -26.57
CA ASP A 81 -10.88 8.39 -27.11
C ASP A 81 -10.81 7.04 -26.39
N LEU A 82 -11.93 6.61 -25.82
CA LEU A 82 -12.10 5.27 -25.30
C LEU A 82 -12.65 4.35 -26.39
N SER A 83 -11.82 3.44 -26.93
CA SER A 83 -12.30 2.36 -27.80
C SER A 83 -12.59 1.09 -26.98
N LEU A 84 -13.86 0.69 -26.95
CA LEU A 84 -14.27 -0.63 -26.43
C LEU A 84 -13.92 -1.67 -27.50
N LYS A 85 -12.99 -2.59 -27.18
CA LYS A 85 -12.79 -3.80 -27.99
C LYS A 85 -13.82 -4.84 -27.57
N ASP A 86 -14.88 -4.97 -28.36
CA ASP A 86 -15.73 -6.17 -28.37
C ASP A 86 -14.97 -7.26 -29.13
N ASP A 87 -14.30 -8.15 -28.40
CA ASP A 87 -14.01 -9.49 -28.92
C ASP A 87 -14.97 -10.46 -28.24
N ILE A 88 -15.69 -11.23 -29.07
CA ILE A 88 -16.62 -12.35 -28.79
C ILE A 88 -18.12 -12.02 -28.97
N ILE A 89 -18.59 -12.14 -30.22
CA ILE A 89 -19.87 -12.79 -30.56
C ILE A 89 -19.66 -13.48 -31.93
N GLN A 90 -19.09 -14.69 -31.98
CA GLN A 90 -19.28 -15.67 -33.07
C GLN A 90 -18.60 -17.00 -32.71
N GLN A 91 -18.91 -17.64 -31.58
CA GLN A 91 -18.57 -19.06 -31.36
C GLN A 91 -19.54 -19.77 -30.40
N ASN A 92 -20.83 -19.40 -30.41
CA ASN A 92 -21.87 -20.12 -29.64
C ASN A 92 -23.15 -20.28 -30.46
N ASN A 93 -23.03 -20.75 -31.70
CA ASN A 93 -24.15 -21.29 -32.46
C ASN A 93 -23.59 -22.27 -33.49
N HIS A 94 -23.22 -23.48 -33.09
CA HIS A 94 -23.20 -24.64 -33.99
C HIS A 94 -23.23 -25.93 -33.16
N SER A 95 -24.45 -26.38 -32.86
CA SER A 95 -24.76 -27.79 -32.60
C SER A 95 -26.18 -28.05 -33.11
N GLY A 96 -26.33 -28.89 -34.15
CA GLY A 96 -27.61 -29.50 -34.52
C GLY A 96 -28.06 -29.39 -35.99
N THR A 97 -27.51 -30.27 -36.84
CA THR A 97 -28.17 -31.08 -37.89
C THR A 97 -29.16 -30.50 -38.92
N SER A 98 -28.83 -30.81 -40.19
CA SER A 98 -29.66 -31.35 -41.30
C SER A 98 -30.00 -30.48 -42.52
N SER A 99 -29.55 -31.01 -43.67
CA SER A 99 -30.16 -31.09 -45.01
C SER A 99 -30.59 -29.85 -45.83
N SER A 100 -29.99 -29.81 -47.03
CA SER A 100 -30.57 -29.55 -48.36
C SER A 100 -31.06 -28.15 -48.80
N SER A 101 -30.46 -27.76 -49.94
CA SER A 101 -31.02 -27.11 -51.14
C SER A 101 -31.50 -25.65 -51.14
N SER A 102 -30.70 -24.85 -51.85
CA SER A 102 -31.04 -23.94 -52.96
C SER A 102 -31.87 -22.66 -52.76
N SER A 103 -31.34 -21.64 -53.43
CA SER A 103 -31.96 -20.49 -54.13
C SER A 103 -32.49 -19.30 -53.32
N ASP A 104 -31.74 -18.21 -53.49
CA ASP A 104 -32.18 -16.89 -53.96
C ASP A 104 -32.87 -15.85 -53.05
N GLU A 105 -32.43 -14.62 -53.35
CA GLU A 105 -33.11 -13.33 -53.26
C GLU A 105 -33.06 -12.46 -51.97
N THR A 106 -32.23 -11.42 -52.12
CA THR A 106 -32.51 -9.98 -51.89
C THR A 106 -32.58 -9.38 -50.48
N LEU A 107 -31.64 -8.45 -50.26
CA LEU A 107 -31.78 -7.11 -49.68
C LEU A 107 -32.79 -6.91 -48.51
N SER A 108 -32.27 -6.67 -47.30
CA SER A 108 -32.51 -5.39 -46.60
C SER A 108 -31.66 -5.21 -45.33
N ASN A 109 -31.10 -4.01 -45.21
CA ASN A 109 -30.75 -3.31 -43.97
C ASN A 109 -29.90 -4.01 -42.90
N GLY A 110 -28.60 -4.11 -43.16
CA GLY A 110 -27.59 -4.12 -42.11
C GLY A 110 -27.50 -2.76 -41.42
N LYS A 111 -28.22 -2.55 -40.31
CA LYS A 111 -27.90 -1.48 -39.36
C LYS A 111 -26.52 -1.77 -38.78
N ALA A 112 -25.49 -1.09 -39.27
CA ALA A 112 -24.20 -0.99 -38.60
C ALA A 112 -24.44 -0.47 -37.18
N LYS A 113 -24.27 -1.33 -36.16
CA LYS A 113 -24.24 -0.89 -34.77
C LYS A 113 -23.07 0.08 -34.62
N ASN A 114 -23.41 1.35 -34.55
CA ASN A 114 -22.49 2.46 -34.36
C ASN A 114 -21.71 2.21 -33.05
N LYS A 115 -20.43 1.82 -33.14
CA LYS A 115 -19.55 1.75 -31.97
C LYS A 115 -19.36 3.17 -31.46
N SER A 116 -20.15 3.55 -30.45
CA SER A 116 -20.07 4.86 -29.80
C SER A 116 -18.66 5.06 -29.23
N LYS A 117 -17.77 5.73 -29.97
CA LYS A 117 -16.53 6.30 -29.42
C LYS A 117 -16.94 7.30 -28.33
N ARG A 118 -16.58 7.01 -27.08
CA ARG A 118 -16.72 7.98 -25.98
C ARG A 118 -15.40 8.71 -25.83
N THR A 119 -15.42 10.02 -26.06
CA THR A 119 -14.28 10.90 -25.81
C THR A 119 -14.43 11.49 -24.41
N ILE A 120 -13.36 11.44 -23.60
CA ILE A 120 -13.33 12.06 -22.28
C ILE A 120 -12.46 13.31 -22.36
N GLN A 121 -13.00 14.42 -21.89
CA GLN A 121 -12.27 15.67 -21.73
C GLN A 121 -11.72 15.82 -20.31
N ILE A 122 -10.45 16.21 -20.26
CA ILE A 122 -9.69 16.39 -19.03
C ILE A 122 -9.05 17.77 -19.08
N THR A 123 -9.31 18.55 -18.04
CA THR A 123 -8.69 19.86 -17.85
C THR A 123 -7.43 19.72 -16.99
N ILE A 124 -6.32 20.26 -17.46
CA ILE A 124 -5.05 20.36 -16.73
C ILE A 124 -4.56 21.82 -16.73
N PRO A 125 -3.84 22.27 -15.70
CA PRO A 125 -3.10 23.52 -15.79
C PRO A 125 -2.07 23.49 -16.93
N LYS A 126 -1.90 24.61 -17.63
CA LYS A 126 -1.13 24.71 -18.88
C LYS A 126 0.35 24.32 -18.73
N ASP A 127 0.96 24.61 -17.58
CA ASP A 127 2.35 24.26 -17.28
C ASP A 127 2.61 22.75 -17.18
N TYR A 128 1.56 21.92 -17.26
CA TYR A 128 1.62 20.46 -17.23
C TYR A 128 1.61 19.80 -18.60
N GLU A 129 1.35 20.52 -19.70
CA GLU A 129 1.41 19.96 -21.06
C GLU A 129 2.78 19.32 -21.36
N LYS A 130 3.85 19.91 -20.82
CA LYS A 130 5.24 19.43 -20.96
C LYS A 130 5.47 18.01 -20.46
N TYR A 131 4.56 17.47 -19.64
CA TYR A 131 4.71 16.14 -19.05
C TYR A 131 4.13 15.01 -19.89
N VAL A 132 3.41 15.32 -20.97
CA VAL A 132 2.80 14.37 -21.91
C VAL A 132 1.99 13.31 -21.15
N LEU A 133 0.73 13.59 -20.86
CA LEU A 133 -0.10 12.71 -20.04
C LEU A 133 -0.78 11.64 -20.92
N LYS A 134 -0.78 10.38 -20.46
CA LYS A 134 -1.59 9.31 -21.03
C LYS A 134 -2.73 8.96 -20.08
N PRO A 135 -3.90 9.62 -20.20
CA PRO A 135 -5.00 9.37 -19.30
C PRO A 135 -5.51 7.94 -19.40
N ARG A 136 -5.81 7.32 -18.26
CA ARG A 136 -6.51 6.03 -18.17
C ARG A 136 -7.68 6.15 -17.21
N VAL A 137 -8.81 5.58 -17.60
CA VAL A 137 -10.00 5.50 -16.74
C VAL A 137 -10.01 4.18 -16.00
N ILE A 138 -10.28 4.24 -14.70
CA ILE A 138 -10.31 3.09 -13.79
C ILE A 138 -11.61 3.13 -12.96
N GLY A 139 -12.17 1.96 -12.69
CA GLY A 139 -13.41 1.79 -11.94
C GLY A 139 -14.68 1.86 -12.79
N GLU A 140 -15.80 1.41 -12.21
CA GLU A 140 -17.13 1.60 -12.78
C GLU A 140 -17.48 3.11 -12.81
N GLU A 141 -18.32 3.52 -13.76
CA GLU A 141 -18.75 4.93 -13.96
C GLU A 141 -17.65 5.94 -14.34
N GLN A 142 -16.44 5.49 -14.70
CA GLN A 142 -15.38 6.36 -15.24
C GLN A 142 -14.88 7.47 -14.29
N LYS A 143 -15.05 7.30 -12.97
CA LYS A 143 -14.75 8.31 -11.95
C LYS A 143 -13.26 8.52 -11.68
N ILE A 144 -12.45 7.47 -11.70
CA ILE A 144 -10.99 7.60 -11.49
C ILE A 144 -10.30 7.82 -12.83
N ARG A 145 -9.52 8.90 -12.91
CA ARG A 145 -8.68 9.24 -14.06
C ARG A 145 -7.22 9.25 -13.60
N ILE A 146 -6.41 8.45 -14.28
CA ILE A 146 -4.97 8.33 -14.02
C ILE A 146 -4.25 9.12 -15.09
N TYR A 147 -3.46 10.09 -14.67
CA TYR A 147 -2.71 10.96 -15.55
C TYR A 147 -1.27 10.48 -15.61
N ASN A 148 -1.07 9.34 -16.28
CA ASN A 148 0.22 8.68 -16.37
C ASN A 148 1.18 9.56 -17.17
N ALA A 149 1.96 10.40 -16.48
CA ALA A 149 2.95 11.26 -17.09
C ALA A 149 4.00 10.41 -17.79
N GLN A 150 4.23 10.68 -19.09
CA GLN A 150 5.24 9.99 -19.88
C GLN A 150 6.63 10.60 -19.64
N ASN A 151 6.71 11.89 -19.34
CA ASN A 151 7.94 12.54 -18.92
C ASN A 151 8.19 12.34 -17.41
N THR A 152 9.29 11.68 -17.06
CA THR A 152 9.62 11.33 -15.67
C THR A 152 9.95 12.53 -14.78
N THR A 153 10.32 13.68 -15.36
CA THR A 153 10.56 14.92 -14.60
C THR A 153 9.35 15.36 -13.79
N PHE A 154 8.13 14.95 -14.18
CA PHE A 154 6.91 15.15 -13.39
C PHE A 154 7.05 14.60 -11.96
N TYR A 155 7.69 13.44 -11.81
CA TYR A 155 7.85 12.74 -10.53
C TYR A 155 9.06 13.23 -9.72
N GLN A 156 9.81 14.22 -10.24
CA GLN A 156 10.97 14.83 -9.58
C GLN A 156 10.72 16.31 -9.24
N ARG A 157 9.50 16.82 -9.49
CA ARG A 157 9.17 18.23 -9.28
C ARG A 157 9.21 18.59 -7.80
N LYS A 158 9.59 19.84 -7.53
CA LYS A 158 9.44 20.49 -6.22
C LYS A 158 8.36 21.56 -6.33
N LEU A 159 7.41 21.54 -5.41
CA LEU A 159 6.38 22.56 -5.27
C LEU A 159 6.94 23.75 -4.49
N LYS A 160 6.60 24.98 -4.88
CA LYS A 160 7.08 26.21 -4.21
C LYS A 160 6.53 26.34 -2.78
N SER A 161 5.25 26.05 -2.59
CA SER A 161 4.55 26.19 -1.30
C SER A 161 3.57 25.03 -1.11
N PRO A 162 4.06 23.82 -0.82
CA PRO A 162 3.21 22.66 -0.63
C PRO A 162 2.39 22.77 0.66
N MET A 163 1.14 22.31 0.61
CA MET A 163 0.28 22.19 1.79
C MET A 163 0.80 21.15 2.79
N LEU A 164 1.37 20.05 2.27
CA LEU A 164 2.00 18.98 3.03
C LEU A 164 3.22 18.45 2.29
N LYS A 165 4.26 18.04 3.02
CA LYS A 165 5.39 17.26 2.49
C LYS A 165 5.28 15.81 2.97
N VAL A 166 5.24 14.87 2.04
CA VAL A 166 5.10 13.43 2.33
C VAL A 166 6.24 12.66 1.70
N TRP A 167 6.95 11.88 2.49
CA TRP A 167 7.91 10.92 1.99
C TRP A 167 7.27 9.55 1.82
N ILE A 168 7.53 8.89 0.70
CA ILE A 168 7.14 7.49 0.47
C ILE A 168 8.41 6.67 0.47
N LEU A 169 8.59 5.83 1.49
CA LEU A 169 9.76 4.97 1.57
C LEU A 169 9.58 3.77 0.66
N ILE A 170 10.59 3.48 -0.14
CA ILE A 170 10.62 2.35 -1.06
C ILE A 170 11.91 1.55 -0.88
N VAL A 171 11.85 0.27 -1.23
CA VAL A 171 13.06 -0.55 -1.40
C VAL A 171 13.64 -0.21 -2.77
N GLY A 172 14.87 0.31 -2.78
CA GLY A 172 15.63 0.58 -3.99
C GLY A 172 15.73 -0.66 -4.86
N ARG A 173 15.43 -0.51 -6.15
CA ARG A 173 15.62 -1.58 -7.14
C ARG A 173 16.92 -1.29 -7.87
N ARG A 174 17.73 -2.33 -8.14
CA ARG A 174 18.75 -2.25 -9.20
C ARG A 174 18.07 -1.70 -10.45
N MET A 175 18.49 -0.51 -10.88
CA MET A 175 17.94 0.16 -12.05
C MET A 175 17.99 -0.79 -13.24
N LYS A 176 16.85 -1.02 -13.89
CA LYS A 176 16.82 -1.53 -15.27
C LYS A 176 16.64 -0.32 -16.17
N ASN A 177 17.66 0.03 -16.94
CA ASN A 177 17.65 1.05 -18.00
C ASN A 177 17.48 2.52 -17.55
N ASN A 178 18.16 2.96 -16.47
CA ASN A 178 18.29 4.38 -16.07
C ASN A 178 16.98 5.19 -15.92
N LEU A 179 15.84 4.53 -15.73
CA LEU A 179 14.55 5.17 -15.47
C LEU A 179 13.99 4.62 -14.16
N PRO A 180 13.48 5.48 -13.25
CA PRO A 180 12.79 4.98 -12.06
C PRO A 180 11.54 4.25 -12.54
N TYR A 181 11.48 2.93 -12.37
CA TYR A 181 10.28 2.17 -12.67
C TYR A 181 9.23 2.47 -11.58
N TYR A 182 8.51 3.57 -11.75
CA TYR A 182 7.42 3.94 -10.87
C TYR A 182 6.32 2.89 -10.98
N THR A 183 6.07 2.19 -9.86
CA THR A 183 4.93 1.28 -9.74
C THR A 183 3.62 2.03 -9.94
N TYR A 184 2.55 1.31 -10.29
CA TYR A 184 1.20 1.87 -10.35
C TYR A 184 0.88 2.73 -9.11
N SER A 185 1.11 2.18 -7.91
CA SER A 185 0.86 2.89 -6.66
C SER A 185 1.66 4.18 -6.52
N ALA A 186 2.95 4.18 -6.88
CA ALA A 186 3.79 5.37 -6.80
C ALA A 186 3.25 6.48 -7.73
N LYS A 187 2.94 6.15 -8.99
CA LYS A 187 2.37 7.11 -9.95
C LYS A 187 1.08 7.74 -9.42
N ARG A 188 0.18 6.90 -8.88
CA ARG A 188 -1.09 7.34 -8.31
C ARG A 188 -0.92 8.29 -7.12
N PHE A 189 0.09 8.09 -6.27
CA PHE A 189 0.42 9.06 -5.22
C PHE A 189 0.86 10.40 -5.79
N PHE A 190 1.80 10.43 -6.74
CA PHE A 190 2.26 11.68 -7.35
C PHE A 190 1.16 12.45 -8.09
N GLU A 191 0.30 11.74 -8.81
CA GLU A 191 -0.82 12.33 -9.55
C GLU A 191 -1.90 12.89 -8.62
N THR A 192 -2.18 12.20 -7.51
CA THR A 192 -3.18 12.67 -6.54
C THR A 192 -2.62 13.82 -5.69
N ALA A 193 -1.37 13.70 -5.25
CA ALA A 193 -0.66 14.73 -4.50
C ALA A 193 -0.55 16.02 -5.32
N TRP A 194 -0.33 15.89 -6.63
CA TRP A 194 -0.36 17.02 -7.55
C TRP A 194 -1.66 17.84 -7.40
N ARG A 195 -2.82 17.20 -7.53
CA ARG A 195 -4.13 17.87 -7.52
C ARG A 195 -4.46 18.52 -6.17
N ARG A 196 -3.72 18.16 -5.13
CA ARG A 196 -3.91 18.62 -3.75
C ARG A 196 -2.83 19.57 -3.26
N ASN A 197 -1.91 19.99 -4.12
CA ASN A 197 -0.74 20.78 -3.73
C ASN A 197 0.07 20.12 -2.60
N ILE A 198 0.26 18.79 -2.66
CA ILE A 198 1.06 18.01 -1.72
C ILE A 198 2.40 17.68 -2.39
N GLN A 199 3.51 17.94 -1.71
CA GLN A 199 4.83 17.50 -2.13
C GLN A 199 4.99 16.03 -1.77
N VAL A 200 5.29 15.19 -2.76
CA VAL A 200 5.63 13.78 -2.55
C VAL A 200 7.05 13.54 -3.03
N GLU A 201 7.85 12.85 -2.23
CA GLU A 201 9.20 12.39 -2.59
C GLU A 201 9.30 10.89 -2.35
N LEU A 202 9.90 10.17 -3.31
CA LEU A 202 10.25 8.77 -3.10
C LEU A 202 11.63 8.69 -2.48
N MET A 203 11.71 8.05 -1.32
CA MET A 203 12.97 7.91 -0.60
C MET A 203 13.37 6.43 -0.59
N GLU A 204 14.53 6.12 -1.15
CA GLU A 204 15.07 4.76 -1.16
C GLU A 204 15.72 4.46 0.19
N ILE A 205 15.26 3.41 0.87
CA ILE A 205 15.76 3.10 2.23
C ILE A 205 17.27 2.85 2.26
N GLN A 206 17.87 2.35 1.17
CA GLN A 206 19.30 2.06 1.06
C GLN A 206 20.19 3.30 0.98
N LYS A 207 19.61 4.47 0.68
CA LYS A 207 20.34 5.73 0.60
C LYS A 207 20.37 6.48 1.93
N PHE A 208 19.62 6.03 2.92
CA PHE A 208 19.63 6.64 4.24
C PHE A 208 20.80 6.13 5.05
N ASP A 209 21.59 7.02 5.63
CA ASP A 209 22.51 6.70 6.71
C ASP A 209 21.99 7.34 8.01
N MET A 210 22.33 6.76 9.16
CA MET A 210 21.84 7.23 10.46
C MET A 210 22.99 7.39 11.43
N MET A 211 23.00 8.51 12.14
CA MET A 211 23.88 8.72 13.29
C MET A 211 23.05 8.74 14.57
N VAL A 212 23.48 7.99 15.58
CA VAL A 212 22.85 8.02 16.91
C VAL A 212 23.79 8.76 17.84
N ALA A 213 23.57 10.07 17.97
CA ALA A 213 24.32 10.94 18.87
C ALA A 213 23.44 11.39 20.04
N HIS A 214 24.06 11.63 21.19
CA HIS A 214 23.39 12.06 22.42
C HIS A 214 22.65 13.39 22.28
N ASP A 215 23.20 14.31 21.48
CA ASP A 215 22.60 15.60 21.17
C ASP A 215 21.53 15.53 20.06
N GLY A 216 21.37 14.36 19.43
CA GLY A 216 20.47 14.16 18.30
C GLY A 216 20.90 14.88 17.01
N SER A 217 22.15 15.35 16.92
CA SER A 217 22.70 15.97 15.71
C SER A 217 22.95 14.94 14.61
N ASN A 218 22.87 15.38 13.35
CA ASN A 218 23.07 14.58 12.12
C ASN A 218 22.37 13.22 12.12
N SER A 219 21.20 13.18 12.75
CA SER A 219 20.50 11.93 13.08
C SER A 219 20.10 11.08 11.86
N ILE A 220 19.97 11.72 10.69
CA ILE A 220 19.65 11.10 9.43
C ILE A 220 20.35 11.83 8.27
N MET A 221 20.92 11.05 7.36
CA MET A 221 21.56 11.49 6.12
C MET A 221 20.88 10.78 4.95
N TYR A 222 20.89 11.38 3.76
CA TYR A 222 20.41 10.76 2.54
C TYR A 222 21.40 11.04 1.41
N ASP A 223 21.92 9.97 0.80
CA ASP A 223 22.95 10.05 -0.25
C ASP A 223 24.24 10.77 0.21
N GLY A 224 24.63 10.53 1.47
CA GLY A 224 25.81 11.14 2.10
C GLY A 224 25.59 12.52 2.74
N GLU A 225 24.46 13.18 2.46
CA GLU A 225 24.18 14.53 2.95
C GLU A 225 23.26 14.51 4.18
N VAL A 226 23.58 15.31 5.19
CA VAL A 226 22.71 15.48 6.37
C VAL A 226 21.41 16.15 5.96
N ILE A 227 20.28 15.58 6.37
CA ILE A 227 18.98 16.21 6.12
C ILE A 227 18.67 17.16 7.28
N PRO A 228 18.59 18.48 7.04
CA PRO A 228 18.24 19.44 8.09
C PRO A 228 16.78 19.23 8.53
N ARG A 229 16.47 19.57 9.79
CA ARG A 229 15.12 19.34 10.36
C ARG A 229 14.02 20.08 9.61
N GLU A 230 14.35 21.24 9.05
CA GLU A 230 13.48 22.09 8.26
C GLU A 230 13.04 21.41 6.95
N GLU A 231 13.79 20.41 6.49
CA GLU A 231 13.48 19.63 5.30
C GLU A 231 12.75 18.32 5.60
N PHE A 232 12.51 17.98 6.87
CA PHE A 232 11.75 16.79 7.22
C PHE A 232 10.31 16.84 6.68
N PRO A 233 9.75 15.69 6.30
CA PRO A 233 8.37 15.63 5.83
C PRO A 233 7.40 15.76 7.01
N ASP A 234 6.17 16.16 6.70
CA ASP A 234 5.06 16.13 7.66
C ASP A 234 4.62 14.71 7.97
N ALA A 235 4.76 13.81 7.00
CA ALA A 235 4.44 12.40 7.16
C ALA A 235 5.31 11.50 6.27
N VAL A 236 5.49 10.26 6.72
CA VAL A 236 6.19 9.21 6.01
C VAL A 236 5.23 8.04 5.78
N LEU A 237 5.19 7.54 4.55
CA LEU A 237 4.42 6.36 4.15
C LEU A 237 5.39 5.22 3.78
N PRO A 238 5.69 4.27 4.70
CA PRO A 238 6.53 3.14 4.36
C PRO A 238 5.80 2.19 3.39
N ARG A 239 6.31 2.08 2.16
CA ARG A 239 5.78 1.19 1.11
C ARG A 239 6.75 0.06 0.82
N LEU A 240 7.25 -0.56 1.89
CA LEU A 240 8.39 -1.48 1.87
C LEU A 240 8.00 -2.96 1.60
N GLY A 241 6.72 -3.30 1.78
CA GLY A 241 6.22 -4.67 1.53
C GLY A 241 6.78 -5.71 2.52
N ALA A 242 6.54 -6.99 2.26
CA ALA A 242 6.93 -8.08 3.17
C ALA A 242 8.43 -8.41 3.17
N HIS A 243 9.25 -7.66 2.43
CA HIS A 243 10.70 -7.87 2.33
C HIS A 243 11.49 -6.76 3.02
N ILE A 244 10.83 -5.97 3.88
CA ILE A 244 11.53 -5.04 4.76
C ILE A 244 12.58 -5.81 5.57
N ASP A 245 13.82 -5.36 5.54
CA ASP A 245 14.94 -5.94 6.27
C ASP A 245 15.16 -5.18 7.59
N TYR A 246 16.23 -5.51 8.30
CA TYR A 246 16.59 -4.78 9.51
C TYR A 246 16.84 -3.30 9.20
N TRP A 247 17.49 -3.00 8.07
CA TRP A 247 17.82 -1.64 7.67
C TRP A 247 16.58 -0.78 7.46
N GLY A 248 15.63 -1.25 6.65
CA GLY A 248 14.37 -0.53 6.42
C GLY A 248 13.56 -0.30 7.70
N LEU A 249 13.56 -1.30 8.60
CA LEU A 249 12.96 -1.15 9.92
C LEU A 249 13.69 -0.11 10.79
N ALA A 250 15.02 -0.10 10.77
CA ALA A 250 15.81 0.87 11.52
C ALA A 250 15.59 2.31 11.02
N VAL A 251 15.52 2.52 9.70
CA VAL A 251 15.19 3.83 9.11
C VAL A 251 13.81 4.30 9.55
N VAL A 252 12.79 3.44 9.46
CA VAL A 252 11.44 3.79 9.92
C VAL A 252 11.43 4.16 11.40
N ARG A 253 12.06 3.33 12.24
CA ARG A 253 12.15 3.57 13.68
C ARG A 253 12.86 4.89 13.98
N GLN A 254 13.93 5.21 13.27
CA GLN A 254 14.65 6.47 13.46
C GLN A 254 13.79 7.68 13.09
N LEU A 255 13.06 7.63 11.98
CA LEU A 255 12.13 8.69 11.58
C LEU A 255 11.04 8.91 12.66
N GLU A 256 10.51 7.84 13.25
CA GLU A 256 9.58 7.96 14.38
C GLU A 256 10.23 8.58 15.63
N LYS A 257 11.48 8.22 15.95
CA LYS A 257 12.24 8.81 17.07
C LYS A 257 12.58 10.28 16.85
N LEU A 258 12.58 10.73 15.59
CA LEU A 258 12.71 12.13 15.22
C LEU A 258 11.38 12.89 15.30
N ASP A 259 10.35 12.27 15.88
CA ASP A 259 9.01 12.82 15.95
C ASP A 259 8.50 13.16 14.54
N ILE A 260 8.62 12.23 13.59
CA ILE A 260 7.95 12.35 12.28
C ILE A 260 6.75 11.41 12.29
N LEU A 261 5.61 11.85 11.77
CA LEU A 261 4.44 10.99 11.64
C LEU A 261 4.72 9.87 10.61
N VAL A 262 4.67 8.61 11.03
CA VAL A 262 4.86 7.45 10.14
C VAL A 262 3.58 6.62 10.03
N LEU A 263 3.26 6.19 8.81
CA LEU A 263 2.03 5.45 8.47
C LEU A 263 2.32 4.31 7.47
N ASN A 264 2.45 3.05 7.88
CA ASN A 264 2.33 2.49 9.22
C ASN A 264 3.64 2.57 10.02
N GLY A 265 3.54 2.54 11.36
CA GLY A 265 4.68 2.68 12.26
C GLY A 265 5.56 1.44 12.43
N PHE A 266 6.73 1.58 13.05
CA PHE A 266 7.76 0.53 13.18
C PHE A 266 7.21 -0.77 13.77
N GLU A 267 6.54 -0.71 14.92
CA GLU A 267 6.07 -1.90 15.65
C GLU A 267 5.07 -2.72 14.80
N SER A 268 4.15 -2.02 14.14
CA SER A 268 3.17 -2.65 13.23
C SER A 268 3.84 -3.26 11.98
N LEU A 269 4.89 -2.62 11.42
CA LEU A 269 5.65 -3.16 10.29
C LEU A 269 6.47 -4.38 10.69
N GLU A 270 7.09 -4.36 11.88
CA GLU A 270 7.86 -5.48 12.42
C GLU A 270 6.97 -6.68 12.74
N MET A 271 5.78 -6.46 13.29
CA MET A 271 4.82 -7.53 13.55
C MET A 271 4.25 -8.14 12.26
N THR A 272 3.90 -7.31 11.27
CA THR A 272 3.18 -7.76 10.07
C THR A 272 4.07 -8.38 8.99
N ARG A 273 5.40 -8.21 9.08
CA ARG A 273 6.35 -8.96 8.24
C ARG A 273 6.46 -10.44 8.63
N ASP A 274 6.08 -10.80 9.85
CA ASP A 274 6.03 -12.18 10.33
C ASP A 274 4.57 -12.68 10.35
N LYS A 275 4.26 -13.64 9.47
CA LYS A 275 2.92 -14.19 9.35
C LYS A 275 2.50 -14.97 10.59
N LEU A 276 3.42 -15.66 11.27
CA LEU A 276 3.09 -16.41 12.47
C LEU A 276 2.77 -15.45 13.61
N GLN A 277 3.60 -14.42 13.80
CA GLN A 277 3.38 -13.41 14.84
C GLN A 277 2.04 -12.70 14.66
N THR A 278 1.71 -12.33 13.41
CA THR A 278 0.40 -11.76 13.06
C THR A 278 -0.74 -12.69 13.47
N LEU A 279 -0.66 -13.98 13.10
CA LEU A 279 -1.70 -14.96 13.44
C LEU A 279 -1.79 -15.24 14.95
N GLN A 280 -0.66 -15.24 15.67
CA GLN A 280 -0.64 -15.39 17.13
C GLN A 280 -1.35 -14.21 17.82
N GLN A 281 -1.11 -12.99 17.35
CA GLN A 281 -1.77 -11.79 17.88
C GLN A 281 -3.28 -11.84 17.62
N LEU A 282 -3.71 -12.19 16.39
CA LEU A 282 -5.12 -12.38 16.06
C LEU A 282 -5.79 -13.46 16.92
N ALA A 283 -5.11 -14.60 17.13
CA ALA A 283 -5.64 -15.68 17.98
C ALA A 283 -5.77 -15.25 19.44
N LYS A 284 -4.80 -14.49 19.96
CA LYS A 284 -4.86 -13.90 21.32
C LYS A 284 -6.09 -13.01 21.47
N ASP A 285 -6.40 -12.21 20.44
CA ASP A 285 -7.54 -11.30 20.43
C ASP A 285 -8.87 -11.99 20.02
N GLN A 286 -8.89 -13.32 19.97
CA GLN A 286 -10.07 -14.14 19.61
C GLN A 286 -10.63 -13.86 18.21
N ILE A 287 -9.78 -13.44 17.28
CA ILE A 287 -10.14 -13.24 15.87
C ILE A 287 -9.95 -14.57 15.12
N ALA A 288 -10.99 -14.98 14.40
CA ALA A 288 -11.00 -16.25 13.68
C ALA A 288 -9.90 -16.32 12.61
N ILE A 289 -9.04 -17.33 12.68
CA ILE A 289 -7.97 -17.63 11.72
C ILE A 289 -8.02 -19.11 11.33
N PRO A 290 -7.45 -19.52 10.17
CA PRO A 290 -7.25 -20.93 9.87
C PRO A 290 -6.32 -21.57 10.90
N LYS A 291 -6.59 -22.82 11.28
CA LYS A 291 -5.70 -23.56 12.21
C LYS A 291 -4.28 -23.56 11.64
N THR A 292 -3.30 -23.17 12.45
CA THR A 292 -1.94 -22.90 11.97
C THR A 292 -0.91 -23.49 12.92
N MET A 293 0.16 -24.06 12.37
CA MET A 293 1.28 -24.65 13.08
C MET A 293 2.60 -24.18 12.45
N ILE A 294 3.62 -23.93 13.28
CA ILE A 294 5.00 -23.78 12.81
C ILE A 294 5.70 -25.13 12.83
N ALA A 295 6.48 -25.43 11.79
CA ALA A 295 7.28 -26.64 11.70
C ALA A 295 8.73 -26.31 11.33
N ARG A 296 9.64 -27.10 11.86
CA ARG A 296 11.07 -27.12 11.48
C ARG A 296 11.32 -28.33 10.60
N PHE A 297 12.34 -28.26 9.75
CA PHE A 297 12.80 -29.41 9.00
C PHE A 297 13.72 -30.32 9.83
N PRO A 298 13.70 -31.64 9.62
CA PRO A 298 12.68 -32.36 8.83
C PRO A 298 11.31 -32.30 9.49
N ILE A 299 10.26 -32.16 8.68
CA ILE A 299 8.88 -32.02 9.18
C ILE A 299 8.37 -33.39 9.61
N ASP A 300 7.97 -33.53 10.88
CA ASP A 300 7.32 -34.74 11.39
C ASP A 300 5.85 -34.83 10.89
N THR A 301 5.62 -35.69 9.90
CA THR A 301 4.30 -35.91 9.30
C THR A 301 3.30 -36.52 10.27
N SER A 302 3.76 -37.25 11.29
CA SER A 302 2.88 -37.87 12.28
C SER A 302 2.16 -36.84 13.16
N ILE A 303 2.82 -35.70 13.44
CA ILE A 303 2.22 -34.57 14.16
C ILE A 303 1.17 -33.90 13.27
N ILE A 304 1.46 -33.74 11.98
CA ILE A 304 0.53 -33.15 11.02
C ILE A 304 -0.76 -33.95 10.97
N SER A 305 -0.69 -35.25 10.76
CA SER A 305 -1.87 -36.10 10.58
C SER A 305 -2.70 -36.24 11.86
N ARG A 306 -2.10 -36.03 13.04
CA ARG A 306 -2.85 -35.95 14.32
C ARG A 306 -3.64 -34.66 14.49
N HIS A 307 -3.20 -33.56 13.87
CA HIS A 307 -3.78 -32.24 14.12
C HIS A 307 -4.45 -31.58 12.90
N PHE A 308 -4.17 -32.05 11.69
CA PHE A 308 -4.66 -31.49 10.44
C PHE A 308 -5.27 -32.56 9.56
N SER A 309 -6.29 -32.16 8.80
CA SER A 309 -6.80 -32.95 7.69
C SER A 309 -6.21 -32.43 6.39
N PHE A 310 -5.81 -33.33 5.50
CA PHE A 310 -5.38 -32.96 4.17
C PHE A 310 -6.59 -32.61 3.27
N PRO A 311 -6.43 -31.72 2.28
CA PRO A 311 -5.18 -31.02 1.96
C PRO A 311 -4.83 -29.92 2.96
N ILE A 312 -3.55 -29.56 3.06
CA ILE A 312 -3.04 -28.47 3.91
C ILE A 312 -2.32 -27.42 3.06
N ILE A 313 -2.15 -26.22 3.63
CA ILE A 313 -1.32 -25.16 3.08
C ILE A 313 0.05 -25.19 3.76
N LEU A 314 1.11 -25.25 2.97
CA LEU A 314 2.49 -25.11 3.43
C LEU A 314 3.06 -23.78 2.90
N LYS A 315 3.50 -22.88 3.79
CA LYS A 315 4.01 -21.56 3.39
C LYS A 315 5.22 -21.12 4.21
N LYS A 316 6.11 -20.30 3.63
CA LYS A 316 7.21 -19.66 4.38
C LYS A 316 6.65 -18.65 5.39
N SER A 317 7.31 -18.51 6.54
CA SER A 317 6.94 -17.52 7.56
C SER A 317 7.06 -16.07 7.09
N SER A 318 7.97 -15.81 6.14
CA SER A 318 8.22 -14.49 5.55
C SER A 318 8.04 -14.48 4.02
N GLY A 319 7.81 -13.28 3.46
CA GLY A 319 7.68 -13.03 2.01
C GLY A 319 6.27 -12.69 1.53
N SER A 320 6.16 -12.12 0.31
CA SER A 320 4.91 -11.60 -0.26
C SER A 320 4.47 -12.30 -1.56
N GLN A 321 3.24 -12.00 -2.02
CA GLN A 321 2.70 -12.32 -3.36
C GLN A 321 2.54 -13.83 -3.67
N GLY A 322 2.36 -14.68 -2.66
CA GLY A 322 2.02 -16.10 -2.83
C GLY A 322 3.14 -16.98 -3.42
N LYS A 323 4.36 -16.44 -3.58
CA LYS A 323 5.57 -17.23 -3.85
C LYS A 323 5.92 -18.01 -2.58
N GLY A 324 6.08 -19.32 -2.69
CA GLY A 324 6.33 -20.19 -1.53
C GLY A 324 5.11 -20.53 -0.69
N VAL A 325 3.91 -20.57 -1.30
CA VAL A 325 2.68 -21.17 -0.73
C VAL A 325 2.36 -22.41 -1.57
N LEU A 326 2.23 -23.58 -0.94
CA LEU A 326 1.98 -24.86 -1.58
C LEU A 326 0.69 -25.45 -1.01
N LEU A 327 -0.13 -26.05 -1.88
CA LEU A 327 -1.24 -26.90 -1.46
C LEU A 327 -0.73 -28.34 -1.48
N VAL A 328 -0.68 -28.95 -0.30
CA VAL A 328 -0.16 -30.29 -0.09
C VAL A 328 -1.34 -31.22 0.12
N GLN A 329 -1.46 -32.26 -0.72
CA GLN A 329 -2.60 -33.16 -0.77
C GLN A 329 -2.49 -34.35 0.20
N ASN A 330 -1.27 -34.73 0.59
CA ASN A 330 -1.01 -35.88 1.45
C ASN A 330 0.40 -35.81 2.06
N GLU A 331 0.71 -36.72 2.97
CA GLU A 331 2.00 -36.79 3.67
C GLU A 331 3.19 -37.01 2.72
N ASP A 332 3.01 -37.81 1.67
CA ASP A 332 4.11 -38.15 0.75
C ASP A 332 4.61 -36.92 -0.01
N GLN A 333 3.72 -35.97 -0.34
CA GLN A 333 4.11 -34.69 -0.89
C GLN A 333 4.97 -33.85 0.06
N ILE A 334 4.86 -34.02 1.38
CA ILE A 334 5.72 -33.31 2.35
C ILE A 334 7.13 -33.88 2.33
N LYS A 335 7.26 -35.21 2.31
CA LYS A 335 8.55 -35.91 2.30
C LYS A 335 9.38 -35.50 1.07
N GLY A 336 8.75 -35.44 -0.10
CA GLY A 336 9.41 -35.02 -1.36
C GLY A 336 9.78 -33.54 -1.43
N LEU A 337 9.28 -32.69 -0.53
CA LEU A 337 9.60 -31.25 -0.53
C LEU A 337 10.91 -30.91 0.19
N GLY A 338 11.47 -31.83 0.98
CA GLY A 338 12.71 -31.61 1.74
C GLY A 338 13.88 -31.15 0.88
N ASP A 339 14.03 -31.72 -0.32
CA ASP A 339 15.12 -31.42 -1.25
C ASP A 339 14.93 -30.09 -2.01
N MET A 340 13.70 -29.58 -2.05
CA MET A 340 13.34 -28.37 -2.82
C MET A 340 13.20 -27.11 -1.95
N LEU A 341 13.16 -27.26 -0.63
CA LEU A 341 12.91 -26.17 0.30
C LEU A 341 14.18 -25.77 1.05
N ASP A 342 14.25 -24.49 1.40
CA ASP A 342 15.30 -23.98 2.30
C ASP A 342 15.02 -24.49 3.72
N THR A 343 15.64 -25.61 4.06
CA THR A 343 15.42 -26.33 5.33
C THR A 343 15.96 -25.57 6.54
N SER A 344 16.78 -24.53 6.33
CA SER A 344 17.31 -23.67 7.40
C SER A 344 16.24 -22.77 8.04
N LYS A 345 15.09 -22.58 7.37
CA LYS A 345 14.03 -21.68 7.82
C LYS A 345 12.76 -22.44 8.24
N PRO A 346 12.05 -21.95 9.27
CA PRO A 346 10.79 -22.54 9.67
C PRO A 346 9.71 -22.36 8.60
N MET A 347 8.81 -23.34 8.54
CA MET A 347 7.63 -23.34 7.68
C MET A 347 6.36 -23.19 8.50
N ILE A 348 5.34 -22.63 7.88
CA ILE A 348 3.98 -22.57 8.41
C ILE A 348 3.13 -23.61 7.69
N ILE A 349 2.53 -24.49 8.48
CA ILE A 349 1.47 -25.41 8.05
C ILE A 349 0.13 -24.82 8.48
N GLN A 350 -0.84 -24.80 7.58
CA GLN A 350 -2.12 -24.17 7.82
C GLN A 350 -3.26 -25.00 7.22
N GLU A 351 -4.40 -25.00 7.89
CA GLU A 351 -5.65 -25.59 7.42
C GLU A 351 -6.03 -25.04 6.03
N PHE A 352 -6.43 -25.93 5.13
CA PHE A 352 -6.98 -25.51 3.84
C PHE A 352 -8.49 -25.25 3.96
N ILE A 353 -8.89 -24.00 3.76
CA ILE A 353 -10.30 -23.60 3.75
C ILE A 353 -10.91 -23.87 2.37
N ALA A 354 -11.51 -25.05 2.21
CA ALA A 354 -12.02 -25.52 0.91
C ALA A 354 -13.10 -24.61 0.30
N ALA A 355 -13.97 -24.01 1.11
CA ALA A 355 -15.03 -23.09 0.66
C ALA A 355 -14.48 -21.78 0.05
N SER A 356 -13.22 -21.46 0.34
CA SER A 356 -12.48 -20.32 -0.21
C SER A 356 -11.51 -20.73 -1.33
N LYS A 357 -11.58 -21.96 -1.85
CA LYS A 357 -10.69 -22.41 -2.93
C LYS A 357 -10.83 -21.51 -4.16
N GLY A 358 -9.73 -20.86 -4.54
CA GLY A 358 -9.69 -20.00 -5.72
C GLY A 358 -10.36 -18.64 -5.54
N ARG A 359 -10.80 -18.26 -4.34
CA ARG A 359 -11.39 -16.95 -4.07
C ARG A 359 -11.14 -16.46 -2.66
N ASP A 360 -10.99 -15.16 -2.49
CA ASP A 360 -10.91 -14.52 -1.17
C ASP A 360 -11.39 -13.08 -1.24
N ILE A 361 -11.72 -12.50 -0.08
CA ILE A 361 -12.12 -11.10 0.03
C ILE A 361 -10.91 -10.31 0.52
N ARG A 362 -10.54 -9.25 -0.20
CA ARG A 362 -9.59 -8.25 0.26
C ARG A 362 -10.33 -6.98 0.64
N ALA A 363 -10.32 -6.64 1.93
CA ALA A 363 -10.75 -5.36 2.44
C ALA A 363 -9.53 -4.44 2.59
N ILE A 364 -9.67 -3.16 2.24
CA ILE A 364 -8.67 -2.15 2.61
C ILE A 364 -9.22 -1.34 3.79
N VAL A 365 -8.48 -1.35 4.89
CA VAL A 365 -8.78 -0.58 6.09
C VAL A 365 -7.86 0.63 6.13
N LEU A 366 -8.42 1.80 6.41
CA LEU A 366 -7.70 3.04 6.65
C LEU A 366 -8.27 3.75 7.87
N GLY A 367 -7.44 4.03 8.87
CA GLY A 367 -7.82 4.82 10.05
C GLY A 367 -9.01 4.26 10.82
N GLY A 368 -9.12 2.92 10.91
CA GLY A 368 -10.24 2.25 11.59
C GLY A 368 -11.54 2.15 10.77
N LYS A 369 -11.50 2.42 9.45
CA LYS A 369 -12.65 2.27 8.54
C LYS A 369 -12.29 1.40 7.34
N VAL A 370 -13.21 0.55 6.89
CA VAL A 370 -13.09 -0.10 5.58
C VAL A 370 -13.40 0.93 4.48
N ILE A 371 -12.43 1.27 3.65
CA ILE A 371 -12.64 2.20 2.52
C ILE A 371 -13.21 1.51 1.28
N GLY A 372 -13.20 0.18 1.27
CA GLY A 372 -13.84 -0.66 0.27
C GLY A 372 -13.32 -2.10 0.35
N ALA A 373 -13.93 -2.98 -0.44
CA ALA A 373 -13.51 -4.38 -0.53
C ALA A 373 -13.69 -4.93 -1.95
N MET A 374 -12.88 -5.93 -2.28
CA MET A 374 -12.98 -6.67 -3.53
C MET A 374 -12.92 -8.18 -3.28
N MET A 375 -13.69 -8.95 -4.05
CA MET A 375 -13.46 -10.37 -4.23
C MET A 375 -12.32 -10.53 -5.23
N ARG A 376 -11.30 -11.30 -4.89
CA ARG A 376 -10.31 -11.78 -5.86
C ARG A 376 -10.64 -13.21 -6.22
N VAL A 377 -10.58 -13.55 -7.49
CA VAL A 377 -10.87 -14.91 -7.98
C VAL A 377 -9.76 -15.38 -8.91
N ALA A 378 -9.26 -16.59 -8.66
CA ALA A 378 -8.24 -17.23 -9.46
C ALA A 378 -8.76 -17.55 -10.86
N LYS A 379 -7.91 -17.40 -11.89
CA LYS A 379 -8.22 -17.90 -13.24
C LYS A 379 -8.12 -19.43 -13.30
N SER A 380 -7.16 -20.00 -12.58
CA SER A 380 -6.97 -21.43 -12.36
C SER A 380 -6.19 -21.64 -11.05
N GLY A 381 -6.37 -22.80 -10.42
CA GLY A 381 -5.72 -23.12 -9.14
C GLY A 381 -6.44 -22.53 -7.91
N PHE A 382 -5.82 -22.69 -6.73
CA PHE A 382 -6.44 -22.30 -5.46
C PHE A 382 -6.11 -20.86 -5.01
N LYS A 383 -5.11 -20.21 -5.64
CA LYS A 383 -4.64 -18.87 -5.27
C LYS A 383 -5.33 -17.80 -6.09
N SER A 384 -6.00 -16.86 -5.44
CA SER A 384 -6.77 -15.77 -6.03
C SER A 384 -5.96 -14.49 -6.30
N ASN A 385 -4.62 -14.52 -6.19
CA ASN A 385 -3.80 -13.31 -6.34
C ASN A 385 -4.00 -12.63 -7.71
N PHE A 386 -4.48 -11.39 -7.69
CA PHE A 386 -4.69 -10.55 -8.89
C PHE A 386 -3.45 -10.49 -9.81
N HIS A 387 -2.26 -10.35 -9.22
CA HIS A 387 -1.00 -10.31 -9.96
C HIS A 387 -0.65 -11.62 -10.71
N GLN A 388 -1.39 -12.71 -10.48
CA GLN A 388 -1.24 -13.99 -11.18
C GLN A 388 -2.31 -14.20 -12.27
N GLY A 389 -2.99 -13.13 -12.70
CA GLY A 389 -3.98 -13.17 -13.78
C GLY A 389 -5.39 -13.57 -13.34
N GLY A 390 -5.67 -13.57 -12.03
CA GLY A 390 -7.02 -13.66 -11.48
C GLY A 390 -7.85 -12.40 -11.77
N TYR A 391 -9.17 -12.49 -11.65
CA TYR A 391 -10.07 -11.35 -11.80
C TYR A 391 -10.51 -10.80 -10.44
N VAL A 392 -10.91 -9.53 -10.43
CA VAL A 392 -11.36 -8.81 -9.24
C VAL A 392 -12.77 -8.28 -9.46
N LYS A 393 -13.59 -8.27 -8.41
CA LYS A 393 -14.96 -7.72 -8.42
C LYS A 393 -15.21 -6.94 -7.14
N PRO A 394 -15.95 -5.82 -7.17
CA PRO A 394 -16.33 -5.14 -5.94
C PRO A 394 -17.20 -6.04 -5.07
N VAL A 395 -17.09 -5.91 -3.74
CA VAL A 395 -17.94 -6.60 -2.77
C VAL A 395 -18.41 -5.60 -1.73
N LYS A 396 -19.71 -5.59 -1.46
CA LYS A 396 -20.28 -4.92 -0.30
C LYS A 396 -20.12 -5.83 0.91
N LEU A 397 -19.42 -5.35 1.93
CA LEU A 397 -19.28 -6.09 3.18
C LEU A 397 -20.54 -5.91 4.04
N SER A 398 -20.86 -6.92 4.84
CA SER A 398 -21.81 -6.77 5.95
C SER A 398 -21.14 -6.04 7.11
N ASN A 399 -21.92 -5.44 8.01
CA ASN A 399 -21.38 -4.76 9.19
C ASN A 399 -20.47 -5.67 10.03
N LEU A 400 -20.81 -6.97 10.14
CA LEU A 400 -20.00 -7.94 10.86
C LEU A 400 -18.65 -8.19 10.18
N LEU A 401 -18.63 -8.23 8.85
CA LEU A 401 -17.41 -8.45 8.08
C LEU A 401 -16.52 -7.19 8.03
N GLU A 402 -17.13 -6.00 8.03
CA GLU A 402 -16.40 -4.74 8.23
C GLU A 402 -15.77 -4.69 9.61
N TRP A 403 -16.53 -5.01 10.67
CA TRP A 403 -16.03 -5.10 12.03
C TRP A 403 -14.86 -6.08 12.12
N LEU A 404 -14.98 -7.28 11.54
CA LEU A 404 -13.90 -8.28 11.52
C LEU A 404 -12.63 -7.72 10.86
N ALA A 405 -12.75 -7.05 9.72
CA ALA A 405 -11.61 -6.45 9.02
C ALA A 405 -10.95 -5.33 9.84
N ILE A 406 -11.76 -4.45 10.45
CA ILE A 406 -11.28 -3.35 11.29
C ILE A 406 -10.58 -3.90 12.55
N SER A 407 -11.20 -4.86 13.25
CA SER A 407 -10.63 -5.50 14.43
C SER A 407 -9.32 -6.21 14.12
N ALA A 408 -9.22 -6.87 12.96
CA ALA A 408 -7.99 -7.50 12.51
C ALA A 408 -6.86 -6.47 12.31
N ALA A 409 -7.14 -5.35 11.63
CA ALA A 409 -6.16 -4.29 11.43
C ALA A 409 -5.74 -3.60 12.74
N GLN A 410 -6.69 -3.38 13.66
CA GLN A 410 -6.45 -2.80 14.98
C GLN A 410 -5.62 -3.70 15.89
N SER A 411 -5.87 -5.02 15.86
CA SER A 411 -5.11 -6.04 16.61
C SER A 411 -3.62 -5.99 16.31
N VAL A 412 -3.25 -5.56 15.09
CA VAL A 412 -1.85 -5.39 14.66
C VAL A 412 -1.42 -3.94 14.49
N GLU A 413 -2.18 -2.99 15.04
CA GLU A 413 -1.89 -1.57 15.07
C GLU A 413 -1.58 -0.95 13.69
N LEU A 414 -2.22 -1.45 12.63
CA LEU A 414 -2.09 -0.89 11.29
C LEU A 414 -3.16 0.17 11.04
N ASP A 415 -2.72 1.38 10.72
CA ASP A 415 -3.61 2.41 10.22
C ASP A 415 -4.05 2.13 8.77
N PHE A 416 -3.14 1.64 7.91
CA PHE A 416 -3.41 1.32 6.51
C PHE A 416 -3.10 -0.15 6.24
N ALA A 417 -4.14 -0.97 6.07
CA ALA A 417 -4.01 -2.42 5.96
C ALA A 417 -4.80 -2.97 4.77
N GLY A 418 -4.25 -4.00 4.13
CA GLY A 418 -5.03 -4.91 3.29
C GLY A 418 -5.30 -6.19 4.07
N VAL A 419 -6.56 -6.46 4.39
CA VAL A 419 -6.99 -7.63 5.16
C VAL A 419 -7.54 -8.68 4.20
N ASP A 420 -6.90 -9.85 4.16
CA ASP A 420 -7.30 -10.99 3.32
C ASP A 420 -8.16 -11.95 4.15
N ILE A 421 -9.40 -12.15 3.70
CA ILE A 421 -10.44 -12.89 4.41
C ILE A 421 -10.87 -14.09 3.57
N LEU A 422 -10.82 -15.27 4.18
CA LEU A 422 -11.30 -16.53 3.61
C LEU A 422 -12.75 -16.77 4.01
N ILE A 423 -13.50 -17.36 3.08
CA ILE A 423 -14.88 -17.78 3.28
C ILE A 423 -14.85 -19.23 3.73
N ASP A 424 -15.34 -19.51 4.95
CA ASP A 424 -15.39 -20.84 5.52
C ASP A 424 -16.84 -21.25 5.85
N LYS A 425 -17.53 -21.79 4.83
CA LYS A 425 -18.95 -22.15 4.88
C LYS A 425 -19.80 -20.94 5.30
N ASP A 426 -20.31 -20.94 6.52
CA ASP A 426 -21.16 -19.89 7.10
C ASP A 426 -20.36 -18.88 7.95
N THR A 427 -19.02 -18.97 7.93
CA THR A 427 -18.11 -18.15 8.74
C THR A 427 -16.99 -17.54 7.90
N TYR A 428 -16.19 -16.67 8.53
CA TYR A 428 -15.03 -16.02 7.91
C TYR A 428 -13.77 -16.22 8.76
N LYS A 429 -12.62 -16.32 8.11
CA LYS A 429 -11.31 -16.45 8.77
C LYS A 429 -10.31 -15.47 8.16
N ILE A 430 -9.54 -14.77 9.00
CA ILE A 430 -8.45 -13.89 8.54
C ILE A 430 -7.25 -14.75 8.13
N CYS A 431 -6.80 -14.60 6.88
CA CYS A 431 -5.68 -15.35 6.34
C CYS A 431 -4.35 -14.60 6.44
N GLU A 432 -4.38 -13.30 6.13
CA GLU A 432 -3.19 -12.46 6.08
C GLU A 432 -3.58 -10.99 6.26
N ILE A 433 -2.71 -10.20 6.88
CA ILE A 433 -2.84 -8.75 6.96
C ILE A 433 -1.57 -8.14 6.35
N ASN A 434 -1.78 -7.25 5.38
CA ASN A 434 -0.71 -6.60 4.62
C ASN A 434 -0.58 -5.14 5.05
N SER A 435 0.59 -4.75 5.56
CA SER A 435 0.91 -3.36 5.95
C SER A 435 1.27 -2.44 4.78
N SER A 436 1.48 -3.00 3.58
CA SER A 436 1.69 -2.24 2.35
C SER A 436 0.87 -2.80 1.19
N PRO A 437 -0.47 -2.73 1.26
CA PRO A 437 -1.31 -3.39 0.27
C PRO A 437 -1.19 -2.73 -1.10
N GLY A 438 -0.94 -3.53 -2.14
CA GLY A 438 -1.10 -3.06 -3.52
C GLY A 438 -2.57 -2.78 -3.83
N PHE A 439 -2.85 -1.68 -4.52
CA PHE A 439 -4.22 -1.19 -4.72
C PHE A 439 -4.64 -1.03 -6.19
N GLU A 440 -3.83 -1.44 -7.18
CA GLU A 440 -4.23 -1.36 -8.60
C GLU A 440 -5.52 -2.16 -8.90
N GLY A 441 -5.53 -3.45 -8.56
CA GLY A 441 -6.73 -4.29 -8.70
C GLY A 441 -7.90 -3.80 -7.85
N PHE A 442 -7.60 -3.18 -6.71
CA PHE A 442 -8.62 -2.63 -5.81
C PHE A 442 -9.30 -1.40 -6.37
N GLU A 443 -8.54 -0.39 -6.85
CA GLU A 443 -9.11 0.79 -7.50
C GLU A 443 -9.87 0.40 -8.77
N LEU A 444 -9.35 -0.59 -9.53
CA LEU A 444 -10.05 -1.16 -10.69
C LEU A 444 -11.40 -1.77 -10.35
N ALA A 445 -11.48 -2.54 -9.26
CA ALA A 445 -12.71 -3.21 -8.85
C ALA A 445 -13.72 -2.26 -8.21
N THR A 446 -13.25 -1.32 -7.39
CA THR A 446 -14.11 -0.55 -6.48
C THR A 446 -14.35 0.90 -6.90
N GLY A 447 -13.51 1.46 -7.78
CA GLY A 447 -13.55 2.89 -8.09
C GLY A 447 -13.17 3.81 -6.93
N VAL A 448 -12.66 3.28 -5.82
CA VAL A 448 -12.18 4.07 -4.67
C VAL A 448 -10.80 4.64 -4.99
N ASN A 449 -10.60 5.95 -4.86
CA ASN A 449 -9.30 6.59 -5.00
C ASN A 449 -8.48 6.43 -3.72
N VAL A 450 -7.58 5.43 -3.68
CA VAL A 450 -6.84 5.06 -2.46
C VAL A 450 -5.85 6.15 -2.00
N PRO A 451 -5.01 6.74 -2.86
CA PRO A 451 -4.16 7.87 -2.46
C PRO A 451 -4.95 9.05 -1.89
N GLU A 452 -6.13 9.36 -2.44
CA GLU A 452 -6.98 10.45 -1.94
C GLU A 452 -7.43 10.20 -0.50
N GLN A 453 -7.90 8.98 -0.23
CA GLN A 453 -8.28 8.57 1.13
C GLN A 453 -7.08 8.63 2.07
N LEU A 454 -5.90 8.17 1.64
CA LEU A 454 -4.67 8.24 2.43
C LEU A 454 -4.25 9.67 2.74
N PHE A 455 -4.26 10.59 1.76
CA PHE A 455 -3.90 11.98 1.99
C PHE A 455 -4.89 12.69 2.91
N ASN A 456 -6.20 12.41 2.80
CA ASN A 456 -7.19 12.89 3.77
C ASN A 456 -6.87 12.42 5.19
N TYR A 457 -6.52 11.15 5.34
CA TYR A 457 -6.15 10.60 6.65
C TYR A 457 -4.86 11.21 7.20
N VAL A 458 -3.83 11.39 6.35
CA VAL A 458 -2.57 12.04 6.73
C VAL A 458 -2.81 13.49 7.15
N GLU A 459 -3.63 14.25 6.43
CA GLU A 459 -3.96 15.63 6.77
C GLU A 459 -4.66 15.74 8.13
N LEU A 460 -5.62 14.84 8.39
CA LEU A 460 -6.30 14.74 9.69
C LEU A 460 -5.29 14.40 10.81
N LYS A 461 -4.47 13.37 10.60
CA LYS A 461 -3.53 12.86 11.61
C LYS A 461 -2.40 13.85 11.89
N THR A 462 -1.85 14.52 10.87
CA THR A 462 -0.83 15.58 11.02
C THR A 462 -1.38 16.78 11.79
N SER A 463 -2.63 17.17 11.56
CA SER A 463 -3.29 18.26 12.30
C SER A 463 -3.42 17.98 13.80
N ILE A 464 -3.72 16.74 14.18
CA ILE A 464 -3.76 16.30 15.58
C ILE A 464 -2.33 16.16 16.13
N TRP A 465 -1.44 15.54 15.35
CA TRP A 465 -0.08 15.24 15.74
C TRP A 465 0.72 16.51 16.04
N ARG A 466 0.63 17.56 15.19
CA ARG A 466 1.24 18.88 15.42
C ARG A 466 0.73 19.53 16.72
N LYS A 467 -0.54 19.34 17.09
CA LYS A 467 -1.09 19.86 18.37
C LYS A 467 -0.52 19.12 19.59
N LEU A 468 -0.23 17.83 19.46
CA LEU A 468 0.38 17.03 20.52
C LEU A 468 1.87 17.31 20.65
N ASP A 469 2.58 17.42 19.53
CA ASP A 469 4.03 17.61 19.52
C ASP A 469 4.46 18.97 20.07
N LYS A 470 3.71 20.04 19.78
CA LYS A 470 3.90 21.37 20.40
C LYS A 470 3.87 21.35 21.94
N LYS A 471 3.30 20.33 22.57
CA LYS A 471 3.25 20.18 24.03
C LYS A 471 4.45 19.44 24.61
N LYS A 472 5.28 18.77 23.80
CA LYS A 472 6.47 18.06 24.28
C LYS A 472 7.60 19.05 24.53
N LYS A 473 8.10 19.09 25.78
CA LYS A 473 9.35 19.79 26.10
C LYS A 473 10.53 18.97 25.59
N LYS A 474 11.38 19.56 24.74
CA LYS A 474 12.68 18.96 24.39
C LYS A 474 13.52 18.81 25.66
N LYS A 475 13.97 17.60 25.96
CA LYS A 475 14.91 17.36 27.06
C LYS A 475 16.28 17.89 26.63
N LYS A 476 16.95 18.64 27.51
CA LYS A 476 18.35 19.01 27.28
C LYS A 476 19.25 17.78 27.45
N PRO A 477 20.35 17.66 26.70
CA PRO A 477 21.34 16.63 26.93
C PRO A 477 21.81 16.68 28.38
N VAL A 478 21.86 15.53 29.05
CA VAL A 478 22.50 15.41 30.35
C VAL A 478 24.00 15.32 30.11
N LEU A 479 24.74 16.33 30.55
CA LEU A 479 26.19 16.32 30.54
C LEU A 479 26.65 16.10 31.98
N ILE A 480 27.44 15.05 32.19
CA ILE A 480 28.07 14.77 33.49
C ILE A 480 29.48 15.34 33.40
N PRO A 481 29.82 16.39 34.15
CA PRO A 481 31.18 16.90 34.18
C PRO A 481 32.10 15.83 34.78
N VAL A 482 33.33 15.74 34.27
CA VAL A 482 34.36 14.90 34.89
C VAL A 482 34.77 15.56 36.21
N GLU A 483 34.74 14.80 37.30
CA GLU A 483 35.26 15.26 38.60
C GLU A 483 36.75 15.55 38.49
N ALA A 484 37.21 16.66 39.07
CA ALA A 484 38.59 17.12 38.96
C ALA A 484 39.61 16.06 39.41
N GLU A 485 39.22 15.20 40.34
CA GLU A 485 40.00 14.09 40.91
C GLU A 485 40.29 12.97 39.90
N HIS A 486 39.43 12.80 38.89
CA HIS A 486 39.58 11.82 37.81
C HIS A 486 40.37 12.34 36.62
N VAL A 487 40.63 13.64 36.56
CA VAL A 487 41.55 14.24 35.59
C VAL A 487 42.96 14.11 36.18
N VAL A 488 43.49 12.88 36.22
CA VAL A 488 44.93 12.69 36.44
C VAL A 488 45.61 13.33 35.24
N ALA A 489 46.19 14.52 35.44
CA ALA A 489 47.05 15.12 34.44
C ALA A 489 48.19 14.14 34.16
N SER A 490 48.12 13.43 33.03
CA SER A 490 49.28 12.75 32.49
C SER A 490 50.34 13.83 32.31
N LYS A 491 51.35 13.86 33.19
CA LYS A 491 52.54 14.68 32.96
C LYS A 491 52.99 14.35 31.53
N PRO A 492 53.21 15.34 30.66
CA PRO A 492 53.67 15.06 29.31
C PRO A 492 54.91 14.18 29.44
N GLU A 493 54.92 13.03 28.76
CA GLU A 493 56.11 12.19 28.65
C GLU A 493 57.26 13.09 28.22
N GLN A 494 58.27 13.24 29.08
CA GLN A 494 59.54 13.81 28.65
C GLN A 494 60.06 12.88 27.56
N LYS A 495 59.90 13.27 26.29
CA LYS A 495 60.64 12.66 25.20
C LYS A 495 62.12 12.91 25.51
N GLN A 496 62.82 11.90 26.00
CA GLN A 496 64.28 11.89 25.95
C GLN A 496 64.66 11.80 24.47
N GLU A 497 65.09 12.91 23.89
CA GLU A 497 65.91 12.87 22.68
C GLU A 497 67.23 12.20 23.04
N ILE A 498 67.36 10.92 22.74
CA ILE A 498 68.64 10.23 22.78
C ILE A 498 69.39 10.66 21.53
N GLN A 499 70.36 11.56 21.67
CA GLN A 499 71.38 11.75 20.63
C GLN A 499 72.32 10.56 20.68
N VAL A 500 72.31 9.75 19.62
CA VAL A 500 73.26 8.65 19.45
C VAL A 500 74.34 9.12 18.47
N ASP A 501 75.58 9.24 18.94
CA ASP A 501 76.75 9.42 18.06
C ASP A 501 77.04 8.09 17.32
N LEU A 502 77.52 8.17 16.09
CA LEU A 502 77.73 7.05 15.15
C LEU A 502 78.80 6.03 15.60
N ASN A 503 79.33 6.15 16.82
CA ASN A 503 80.26 5.19 17.42
C ASN A 503 79.69 4.42 18.63
N GLY A 504 78.38 4.49 18.90
CA GLY A 504 77.69 3.46 19.69
C GLY A 504 78.04 3.38 21.19
N GLN A 505 78.36 4.48 21.85
CA GLN A 505 78.38 4.56 23.31
C GLN A 505 77.41 5.65 23.80
N GLN A 506 76.44 5.29 24.63
CA GLN A 506 75.57 6.24 25.34
C GLN A 506 76.38 7.06 26.35
N MET A 507 76.19 8.37 26.37
CA MET A 507 76.49 9.22 27.53
C MET A 507 75.35 9.17 28.54
#